data_AF-A0A833H1Q0-F1
#
_entry.id   AF-A0A833H1Q0-F1
#
_cell.length_a   1.000
_cell.length_b   1.000
_cell.length_c   1.000
_cell.angle_alpha   90.00
_cell.angle_beta   90.00
_cell.angle_gamma   90.00
#
_symmetry.space_group_name_H-M   'P 1'
#
loop_
_entity.id
_entity.type
_entity.pdbx_description
1 polymer ?
#
loop_
_entity_poly.entity_id
_entity_poly.type
_entity_poly.pdbx_seq_one_letter_code
_entity_poly.pdbx_strand_id
1 'polypeptide(L)'
;MSLTQSLQALYENARYGIILGAERINLSTEGVLSGNVSLLFEQPVAIITSYNPSAGSDHPILLSDEENGRAQRRLEEYLQSRGIEYYNAVGYAVDGSHSEPSFALFRMSREQAAAIGRRFGQAAIFYFEGRPQSKGEVVPCGEDTYSLIRRLPLVELHLHTEGSIPLSHLLTLVEKRGGEQADRLRSEADLIGFLRYRNFYEFIQKWLWTISLIETEEDYEGLVFAVMKSLHEIGVVHAELHFSPFDYVDGRLKAPAIAEAVCSGMKRAKTAFGMSGAMIADIVRNHPPETAIERIDSIAPFLGDELVAIGLGGNEAKFPPELFTEAFAHARKRGFRTVAHAGETAGADSIRGALVDLQAERIGHGIRCFEEMSLVEELVRRRTALEVCMTSNEATGVIDDLGDHPIRKLMQAGLNVSLNSDDPTMFRTDLREEFGAFVSEFRGTGDEIRQLLRNAVSAAFVDESRKKEIEKALSE
;
A
#
# COMPACT_ATOMS: atom_id res chain seq x y z
N MET A 1 1.77 18.04 -9.71
CA MET A 1 1.61 19.51 -9.61
C MET A 1 0.24 19.91 -10.14
N SER A 2 -0.37 20.98 -9.64
CA SER A 2 -1.54 21.57 -10.32
C SER A 2 -1.09 22.27 -11.59
N LEU A 3 -1.85 22.15 -12.68
CA LEU A 3 -1.58 22.86 -13.92
C LEU A 3 -1.85 24.37 -13.71
N THR A 4 -0.78 25.15 -13.47
CA THR A 4 -0.86 26.61 -13.39
C THR A 4 -0.97 27.21 -14.78
N GLN A 5 -1.41 28.48 -14.90
CA GLN A 5 -1.44 29.18 -16.19
C GLN A 5 -0.04 29.27 -16.84
N SER A 6 1.01 29.43 -16.03
CA SER A 6 2.40 29.45 -16.51
C SER A 6 2.84 28.11 -17.07
N LEU A 7 2.56 27.01 -16.36
CA LEU A 7 2.84 25.65 -16.84
C LEU A 7 2.00 25.32 -18.07
N GLN A 8 0.71 25.67 -18.08
CA GLN A 8 -0.15 25.46 -19.24
C GLN A 8 0.41 26.14 -20.49
N ALA A 9 0.83 27.41 -20.37
CA ALA A 9 1.48 28.12 -21.48
C ALA A 9 2.77 27.43 -21.93
N LEU A 10 3.55 26.84 -21.02
CA LEU A 10 4.76 26.10 -21.36
C LEU A 10 4.43 24.84 -22.19
N TYR A 11 3.46 24.03 -21.76
CA TYR A 11 3.00 22.85 -22.51
C TYR A 11 2.37 23.23 -23.86
N GLU A 12 1.57 24.30 -23.90
CA GLU A 12 0.87 24.73 -25.13
C GLU A 12 1.84 25.25 -26.20
N ASN A 13 2.98 25.84 -25.79
CA ASN A 13 4.01 26.34 -26.69
C ASN A 13 5.12 25.32 -27.00
N ALA A 14 5.11 24.17 -26.34
CA ALA A 14 6.11 23.12 -26.55
C ALA A 14 5.96 22.45 -27.93
N ARG A 15 7.06 21.84 -28.38
CA ARG A 15 7.11 20.97 -29.54
C ARG A 15 7.51 19.56 -29.12
N TYR A 16 6.96 18.59 -29.81
CA TYR A 16 7.14 17.18 -29.50
C TYR A 16 7.67 16.43 -30.71
N GLY A 17 8.89 15.93 -30.62
CA GLY A 17 9.51 15.12 -31.67
C GLY A 17 9.40 13.63 -31.36
N ILE A 18 8.58 12.89 -32.10
CA ILE A 18 8.46 11.43 -32.01
C ILE A 18 9.51 10.80 -32.93
N ILE A 19 10.24 9.80 -32.44
CA ILE A 19 11.30 9.11 -33.16
C ILE A 19 10.82 7.70 -33.54
N LEU A 20 10.59 7.46 -34.84
CA LEU A 20 10.13 6.18 -35.39
C LEU A 20 11.21 5.62 -36.33
N GLY A 21 12.13 4.82 -35.80
CA GLY A 21 13.28 4.34 -36.57
C GLY A 21 14.18 5.50 -37.01
N ALA A 22 14.31 5.71 -38.32
CA ALA A 22 15.07 6.84 -38.89
C ALA A 22 14.22 8.10 -39.11
N GLU A 23 12.90 8.01 -38.94
CA GLU A 23 11.95 9.09 -39.18
C GLU A 23 11.68 9.89 -37.89
N ARG A 24 11.45 11.20 -38.05
CA ARG A 24 11.05 12.09 -36.96
C ARG A 24 9.79 12.87 -37.33
N ILE A 25 8.79 12.81 -36.48
CA ILE A 25 7.53 13.56 -36.63
C ILE A 25 7.51 14.64 -35.55
N ASN A 26 7.34 15.89 -35.93
CA ASN A 26 7.26 17.00 -34.98
C ASN A 26 5.83 17.51 -34.90
N LEU A 27 5.30 17.56 -33.68
CA LEU A 27 3.94 17.96 -33.35
C LEU A 27 3.95 19.18 -32.42
N SER A 28 2.85 19.92 -32.44
CA SER A 28 2.49 20.89 -31.39
C SER A 28 0.97 20.94 -31.22
N THR A 29 0.50 21.82 -30.34
CA THR A 29 -0.93 22.13 -30.19
C THR A 29 -1.59 22.65 -31.47
N GLU A 30 -0.81 23.24 -32.40
CA GLU A 30 -1.31 23.64 -33.72
C GLU A 30 -1.38 22.50 -34.74
N GLY A 31 -0.95 21.29 -34.37
CA GLY A 31 -1.00 20.08 -35.19
C GLY A 31 0.38 19.62 -35.67
N VAL A 32 0.45 19.09 -36.89
CA VAL A 32 1.68 18.54 -37.47
C VAL A 32 2.57 19.67 -37.99
N LEU A 33 3.80 19.75 -37.49
CA LEU A 33 4.80 20.73 -37.93
C LEU A 33 5.69 20.19 -39.05
N SER A 34 6.10 18.92 -38.96
CA SER A 34 6.91 18.24 -39.98
C SER A 34 6.93 16.71 -39.78
N GLY A 35 7.36 15.98 -40.81
CA GLY A 35 7.46 14.52 -40.81
C GLY A 35 6.23 13.83 -41.41
N ASN A 36 6.34 12.52 -41.67
CA ASN A 36 5.24 11.73 -42.22
C ASN A 36 4.29 11.26 -41.12
N VAL A 37 3.26 12.04 -40.83
CA VAL A 37 2.23 11.71 -39.81
C VAL A 37 1.49 10.40 -40.10
N SER A 38 1.46 9.93 -41.35
CA SER A 38 0.82 8.66 -41.72
C SER A 38 1.48 7.46 -41.04
N LEU A 39 2.73 7.59 -40.57
CA LEU A 39 3.42 6.57 -39.77
C LEU A 39 2.79 6.38 -38.38
N LEU A 40 1.91 7.29 -37.95
CA LEU A 40 1.12 7.13 -36.73
C LEU A 40 -0.14 6.26 -36.96
N PHE A 41 -0.42 5.84 -38.20
CA PHE A 41 -1.55 4.98 -38.57
C PHE A 41 -2.92 5.50 -38.09
N GLU A 42 -3.09 6.82 -38.03
CA GLU A 42 -4.30 7.47 -37.50
C GLU A 42 -4.64 7.04 -36.05
N GLN A 43 -3.64 6.58 -35.30
CA GLN A 43 -3.79 6.19 -33.90
C GLN A 43 -3.51 7.37 -32.98
N PRO A 44 -4.24 7.50 -31.86
CA PRO A 44 -3.92 8.49 -30.86
C PRO A 44 -2.54 8.26 -30.26
N VAL A 45 -1.83 9.36 -30.03
CA VAL A 45 -0.50 9.39 -29.43
C VAL A 45 -0.49 10.34 -28.25
N ALA A 46 -0.05 9.85 -27.10
CA ALA A 46 0.25 10.67 -25.92
C ALA A 46 1.76 10.82 -25.73
N ILE A 47 2.24 12.02 -25.44
CA ILE A 47 3.63 12.25 -25.07
C ILE A 47 3.71 12.39 -23.56
N ILE A 48 4.42 11.47 -22.93
CA ILE A 48 4.55 11.37 -21.48
C ILE A 48 6.03 11.40 -21.10
N THR A 49 6.35 12.16 -20.06
CA THR A 49 7.64 12.15 -19.40
C THR A 49 7.45 11.99 -17.89
N SER A 50 8.52 11.65 -17.19
CA SER A 50 8.62 11.78 -15.74
C SER A 50 9.66 12.82 -15.33
N TYR A 51 10.25 13.50 -16.33
CA TYR A 51 11.20 14.59 -16.14
C TYR A 51 10.41 15.81 -15.66
N ASN A 52 10.83 16.39 -14.53
CA ASN A 52 10.23 17.59 -13.97
C ASN A 52 11.35 18.64 -13.84
N PRO A 53 11.58 19.47 -14.88
CA PRO A 53 12.58 20.53 -14.80
C PRO A 53 12.17 21.57 -13.75
N SER A 54 13.15 22.29 -13.18
CA SER A 54 12.87 23.46 -12.36
C SER A 54 12.22 24.55 -13.22
N ALA A 55 10.95 24.86 -12.98
CA ALA A 55 10.26 25.95 -13.66
C ALA A 55 10.65 27.31 -13.04
N GLY A 56 11.90 27.73 -13.24
CA GLY A 56 12.37 29.08 -12.88
C GLY A 56 12.32 29.41 -11.38
N SER A 57 12.57 30.68 -11.05
CA SER A 57 12.78 31.18 -9.67
C SER A 57 11.57 31.07 -8.75
N ASP A 58 10.37 30.81 -9.29
CA ASP A 58 9.10 30.84 -8.56
C ASP A 58 8.53 29.43 -8.27
N HIS A 59 9.16 28.36 -8.76
CA HIS A 59 8.79 26.99 -8.45
C HIS A 59 9.95 26.26 -7.74
N PRO A 60 9.71 25.62 -6.58
CA PRO A 60 10.75 24.89 -5.87
C PRO A 60 11.31 23.80 -6.80
N ILE A 61 12.64 23.71 -6.83
CA ILE A 61 13.42 22.76 -7.64
C ILE A 61 12.89 21.35 -7.35
N LEU A 62 12.33 20.68 -8.37
CA LEU A 62 11.57 19.45 -8.11
C LEU A 62 12.38 18.17 -8.21
N LEU A 63 13.42 18.06 -9.06
CA LEU A 63 14.36 16.94 -9.10
C LEU A 63 15.69 17.37 -9.75
N SER A 64 16.82 16.83 -9.28
CA SER A 64 18.12 16.90 -9.98
C SER A 64 18.10 16.08 -11.28
N ASP A 65 19.08 16.29 -12.16
CA ASP A 65 19.20 15.50 -13.41
C ASP A 65 19.28 14.00 -13.17
N GLU A 66 19.97 13.57 -12.11
CA GLU A 66 20.08 12.16 -11.74
C GLU A 66 18.74 11.60 -11.25
N GLU A 67 17.99 12.37 -10.47
CA GLU A 67 16.66 12.00 -10.00
C GLU A 67 15.65 11.92 -11.15
N ASN A 68 15.68 12.88 -12.06
CA ASN A 68 14.89 12.85 -13.28
C ASN A 68 15.25 11.63 -14.16
N GLY A 69 16.54 11.32 -14.29
CA GLY A 69 16.99 10.12 -15.00
C GLY A 69 16.49 8.82 -14.35
N ARG A 70 16.45 8.74 -13.02
CA ARG A 70 15.87 7.61 -12.28
C ARG A 70 14.36 7.52 -12.47
N ALA A 71 13.66 8.65 -12.43
CA ALA A 71 12.22 8.69 -12.69
C ALA A 71 11.89 8.19 -14.10
N GLN A 72 12.67 8.62 -15.10
CA GLN A 72 12.44 8.26 -16.50
C GLN A 72 12.63 6.77 -16.76
N ARG A 73 13.63 6.15 -16.12
CA ARG A 73 13.80 4.69 -16.15
C ARG A 73 12.63 3.94 -15.52
N ARG A 74 12.09 4.44 -14.40
CA ARG A 74 10.90 3.83 -13.76
C ARG A 74 9.65 3.93 -14.64
N LEU A 75 9.47 5.04 -15.35
CA LEU A 75 8.41 5.17 -16.34
C LEU A 75 8.59 4.12 -17.44
N GLU A 76 9.79 3.96 -17.98
CA GLU A 76 10.07 2.97 -19.01
C GLU A 76 9.83 1.53 -18.54
N GLU A 77 10.35 1.15 -17.37
CA GLU A 77 10.14 -0.16 -16.74
C GLU A 77 8.64 -0.44 -16.53
N TYR A 78 7.88 0.57 -16.09
CA TYR A 78 6.43 0.46 -15.95
C TYR A 78 5.75 0.17 -17.30
N LEU A 79 6.08 0.92 -18.36
CA LEU A 79 5.51 0.71 -19.69
C LEU A 79 5.83 -0.69 -20.22
N GLN A 80 7.09 -1.15 -20.05
CA GLN A 80 7.53 -2.50 -20.44
C GLN A 80 6.78 -3.58 -19.67
N SER A 81 6.66 -3.46 -18.35
CA SER A 81 5.99 -4.44 -17.49
C SER A 81 4.51 -4.61 -17.83
N ARG A 82 3.87 -3.56 -18.37
CA ARG A 82 2.46 -3.55 -18.77
C ARG A 82 2.26 -3.88 -20.26
N GLY A 83 3.33 -4.12 -21.01
CA GLY A 83 3.26 -4.36 -22.45
C GLY A 83 2.69 -3.19 -23.25
N ILE A 84 2.85 -1.97 -22.76
CA ILE A 84 2.36 -0.75 -23.42
C ILE A 84 3.31 -0.42 -24.58
N GLU A 85 2.76 -0.22 -25.77
CA GLU A 85 3.53 0.17 -26.96
C GLU A 85 3.99 1.64 -26.83
N TYR A 86 5.31 1.85 -26.90
CA TYR A 86 5.91 3.19 -26.80
C TYR A 86 7.11 3.38 -27.73
N TYR A 87 7.38 4.64 -28.08
CA TYR A 87 8.56 5.07 -28.83
C TYR A 87 9.26 6.24 -28.14
N ASN A 88 10.55 6.43 -28.41
CA ASN A 88 11.26 7.59 -27.89
C ASN A 88 10.68 8.89 -28.47
N ALA A 89 10.52 9.88 -27.60
CA ALA A 89 10.12 11.22 -27.95
C ALA A 89 10.96 12.25 -27.19
N VAL A 90 10.89 13.50 -27.64
CA VAL A 90 11.50 14.64 -26.96
C VAL A 90 10.52 15.79 -26.94
N GLY A 91 10.18 16.26 -25.74
CA GLY A 91 9.50 17.54 -25.54
C GLY A 91 10.53 18.66 -25.46
N TYR A 92 10.31 19.80 -26.12
CA TYR A 92 11.25 20.91 -26.08
C TYR A 92 10.57 22.26 -26.33
N ALA A 93 11.13 23.31 -25.72
CA ALA A 93 10.71 24.69 -25.96
C ALA A 93 11.29 25.22 -27.28
N VAL A 94 10.53 26.07 -27.98
CA VAL A 94 10.94 26.63 -29.28
C VAL A 94 12.18 27.52 -29.17
N ASP A 95 12.36 28.18 -28.03
CA ASP A 95 13.50 29.04 -27.72
C ASP A 95 14.74 28.27 -27.21
N GLY A 96 14.63 26.94 -27.09
CA GLY A 96 15.70 26.07 -26.58
C GLY A 96 15.95 26.17 -25.08
N SER A 97 15.10 26.88 -24.33
CA SER A 97 15.22 27.01 -22.88
C SER A 97 15.00 25.70 -22.13
N HIS A 98 14.28 24.76 -22.74
CA HIS A 98 13.93 23.47 -22.15
C HIS A 98 13.93 22.34 -23.18
N SER A 99 14.38 21.17 -22.76
CA SER A 99 14.28 19.92 -23.52
C SER A 99 14.25 18.75 -22.56
N GLU A 100 13.35 17.80 -22.77
CA GLU A 100 13.17 16.65 -21.90
C GLU A 100 12.99 15.35 -22.69
N PRO A 101 13.67 14.26 -22.27
CA PRO A 101 13.37 12.93 -22.75
C PRO A 101 11.90 12.58 -22.45
N SER A 102 11.22 11.96 -23.40
CA SER A 102 9.81 11.59 -23.31
C SER A 102 9.55 10.27 -24.02
N PHE A 103 8.35 9.71 -23.83
CA PHE A 103 7.86 8.57 -24.57
C PHE A 103 6.55 8.92 -25.29
N ALA A 104 6.43 8.47 -26.53
CA ALA A 104 5.19 8.51 -27.31
C ALA A 104 4.44 7.18 -27.14
N LEU A 105 3.32 7.21 -26.44
CA LEU A 105 2.48 6.05 -26.16
C LEU A 105 1.33 6.00 -27.16
N PHE A 106 1.09 4.82 -27.74
CA PHE A 106 0.09 4.63 -28.79
C PHE A 106 -1.16 3.92 -28.25
N ARG A 107 -2.30 4.12 -28.93
CA ARG A 107 -3.57 3.38 -28.68
C ARG A 107 -4.13 3.55 -27.27
N MET A 108 -3.95 4.73 -26.68
CA MET A 108 -4.51 5.06 -25.37
C MET A 108 -5.55 6.17 -25.50
N SER A 109 -6.62 6.05 -24.72
CA SER A 109 -7.53 7.19 -24.49
C SER A 109 -6.82 8.32 -23.73
N ARG A 110 -7.39 9.52 -23.82
CA ARG A 110 -6.91 10.71 -23.08
C ARG A 110 -6.83 10.44 -21.58
N GLU A 111 -7.85 9.79 -21.04
CA GLU A 111 -7.99 9.48 -19.63
C GLU A 111 -6.91 8.49 -19.16
N GLN A 112 -6.65 7.43 -19.94
CA GLN A 112 -5.61 6.45 -19.61
C GLN A 112 -4.22 7.10 -19.66
N ALA A 113 -3.94 7.90 -20.67
CA ALA A 113 -2.67 8.60 -20.80
C ALA A 113 -2.46 9.61 -19.66
N ALA A 114 -3.49 10.40 -19.31
CA ALA A 114 -3.43 11.33 -18.19
C ALA A 114 -3.26 10.62 -16.84
N ALA A 115 -3.78 9.40 -16.67
CA ALA A 115 -3.54 8.58 -15.48
C ALA A 115 -2.06 8.17 -15.35
N ILE A 116 -1.42 7.79 -16.45
CA ILE A 116 0.04 7.52 -16.46
C ILE A 116 0.80 8.80 -16.15
N GLY A 117 0.48 9.93 -16.80
CA GLY A 117 1.11 11.22 -16.51
C GLY A 117 1.03 11.58 -15.03
N ARG A 118 -0.14 11.43 -14.41
CA ARG A 118 -0.36 11.63 -12.97
C ARG A 118 0.49 10.70 -12.11
N ARG A 119 0.61 9.41 -12.48
CA ARG A 119 1.46 8.42 -11.77
C ARG A 119 2.94 8.84 -11.73
N PHE A 120 3.38 9.50 -12.78
CA PHE A 120 4.76 9.95 -12.95
C PHE A 120 4.92 11.47 -12.70
N GLY A 121 4.01 12.07 -11.94
CA GLY A 121 4.15 13.41 -11.37
C GLY A 121 3.89 14.57 -12.33
N GLN A 122 3.37 14.29 -13.52
CA GLN A 122 3.10 15.33 -14.52
C GLN A 122 1.84 16.12 -14.18
N ALA A 123 1.87 17.44 -14.41
CA ALA A 123 0.70 18.31 -14.29
C ALA A 123 -0.25 18.18 -15.48
N ALA A 124 0.31 17.90 -16.66
CA ALA A 124 -0.39 17.66 -17.90
C ALA A 124 0.46 16.79 -18.84
N ILE A 125 -0.16 16.26 -19.88
CA ILE A 125 0.51 15.57 -20.99
C ILE A 125 0.07 16.19 -22.32
N PHE A 126 0.86 15.98 -23.36
CA PHE A 126 0.43 16.28 -24.72
C PHE A 126 -0.29 15.07 -25.33
N TYR A 127 -1.41 15.33 -26.02
CA TYR A 127 -2.22 14.31 -26.67
C TYR A 127 -2.52 14.73 -28.11
N PHE A 128 -2.44 13.78 -29.03
CA PHE A 128 -2.70 13.99 -30.46
C PHE A 128 -3.54 12.83 -31.00
N GLU A 129 -4.67 13.13 -31.64
CA GLU A 129 -5.62 12.13 -32.17
C GLU A 129 -5.08 11.31 -33.36
N GLY A 130 -3.86 11.58 -33.83
CA GLY A 130 -3.20 10.78 -34.87
C GLY A 130 -3.54 11.16 -36.31
N ARG A 131 -4.51 12.06 -36.55
CA ARG A 131 -4.95 12.42 -37.91
C ARG A 131 -4.20 13.65 -38.47
N PRO A 132 -3.95 13.73 -39.78
CA PRO A 132 -3.15 14.82 -40.36
C PRO A 132 -3.66 16.24 -40.10
N GLN A 133 -4.99 16.43 -40.02
CA GLN A 133 -5.58 17.74 -39.73
C GLN A 133 -5.90 17.96 -38.23
N SER A 134 -5.61 16.98 -37.37
CA SER A 134 -5.86 17.13 -35.95
C SER A 134 -4.93 18.18 -35.34
N LYS A 135 -5.44 18.87 -34.33
CA LYS A 135 -4.62 19.66 -33.41
C LYS A 135 -4.11 18.79 -32.29
N GLY A 136 -3.01 19.22 -31.68
CA GLY A 136 -2.57 18.68 -30.40
C GLY A 136 -3.33 19.33 -29.25
N GLU A 137 -3.39 18.64 -28.13
CA GLU A 137 -4.07 19.10 -26.94
C GLU A 137 -3.20 18.89 -25.71
N VAL A 138 -3.26 19.84 -24.77
CA VAL A 138 -2.68 19.67 -23.44
C VAL A 138 -3.77 19.13 -22.54
N VAL A 139 -3.60 17.88 -22.07
CA VAL A 139 -4.58 17.20 -21.23
C VAL A 139 -4.11 17.30 -19.77
N PRO A 140 -4.86 17.97 -18.88
CA PRO A 140 -4.50 18.04 -17.47
C PRO A 140 -4.48 16.66 -16.81
N CYS A 141 -3.41 16.37 -16.07
CA CYS A 141 -3.26 15.15 -15.29
C CYS A 141 -3.90 15.26 -13.90
N GLY A 142 -4.35 16.45 -13.47
CA GLY A 142 -4.94 16.66 -12.15
C GLY A 142 -3.92 16.71 -11.01
N GLU A 143 -4.37 16.48 -9.77
CA GLU A 143 -3.49 16.48 -8.60
C GLU A 143 -2.46 15.34 -8.69
N ASP A 144 -1.21 15.65 -8.36
CA ASP A 144 -0.12 14.66 -8.29
C ASP A 144 -0.14 13.96 -6.94
N THR A 145 -1.11 13.06 -6.84
CA THR A 145 -1.38 12.26 -5.64
C THR A 145 -0.25 11.27 -5.35
N TYR A 146 0.49 10.79 -6.34
CA TYR A 146 1.61 9.88 -6.13
C TYR A 146 2.81 10.56 -5.47
N SER A 147 3.18 11.78 -5.89
CA SER A 147 4.22 12.53 -5.17
C SER A 147 3.74 12.99 -3.79
N LEU A 148 2.44 13.27 -3.64
CA LEU A 148 1.85 13.53 -2.34
C LEU A 148 2.02 12.31 -1.40
N ILE A 149 1.64 11.11 -1.84
CA ILE A 149 1.80 9.85 -1.08
C ILE A 149 3.25 9.66 -0.64
N ARG A 150 4.23 9.95 -1.51
CA ARG A 150 5.66 9.80 -1.17
C ARG A 150 6.13 10.75 -0.06
N ARG A 151 5.47 11.90 0.13
CA ARG A 151 5.86 12.92 1.12
C ARG A 151 5.06 12.84 2.41
N LEU A 152 3.82 12.34 2.36
CA LEU A 152 2.98 12.26 3.55
C LEU A 152 3.56 11.25 4.56
N PRO A 153 3.51 11.55 5.86
CA PRO A 153 3.80 10.56 6.89
C PRO A 153 2.72 9.47 6.86
N LEU A 154 3.12 8.22 6.64
CA LEU A 154 2.19 7.10 6.56
C LEU A 154 1.97 6.47 7.94
N VAL A 155 0.75 6.00 8.19
CA VAL A 155 0.36 5.30 9.43
C VAL A 155 -0.36 4.02 9.03
N GLU A 156 0.09 2.89 9.57
CA GLU A 156 -0.42 1.57 9.23
C GLU A 156 -0.87 0.84 10.50
N LEU A 157 -2.09 0.32 10.50
CA LEU A 157 -2.72 -0.27 11.69
C LEU A 157 -3.00 -1.76 11.57
N HIS A 158 -2.93 -2.29 10.35
CA HIS A 158 -3.30 -3.66 10.04
C HIS A 158 -2.25 -4.26 9.12
N LEU A 159 -1.30 -4.93 9.77
CA LEU A 159 -0.11 -5.47 9.16
C LEU A 159 0.33 -6.69 9.96
N HIS A 160 0.47 -7.86 9.33
CA HIS A 160 0.99 -9.05 10.02
C HIS A 160 2.49 -9.15 9.86
N THR A 161 3.18 -9.32 10.97
CA THR A 161 4.64 -9.31 11.05
C THR A 161 5.24 -10.40 10.15
N GLU A 162 4.69 -11.61 10.21
CA GLU A 162 5.14 -12.79 9.48
C GLU A 162 4.88 -12.67 7.98
N GLY A 163 3.81 -11.97 7.59
CA GLY A 163 3.46 -11.64 6.20
C GLY A 163 4.22 -10.46 5.62
N SER A 164 4.91 -9.72 6.49
CA SER A 164 5.62 -8.49 6.15
C SER A 164 7.13 -8.67 6.02
N ILE A 165 7.67 -9.87 6.27
CA ILE A 165 9.11 -10.12 6.26
C ILE A 165 9.70 -9.71 4.89
N PRO A 166 10.58 -8.70 4.83
CA PRO A 166 11.16 -8.27 3.56
C PRO A 166 11.88 -9.42 2.86
N LEU A 167 11.80 -9.49 1.52
CA LEU A 167 12.39 -10.59 0.75
C LEU A 167 13.88 -10.78 1.03
N SER A 168 14.65 -9.70 1.18
CA SER A 168 16.06 -9.76 1.58
C SER A 168 16.29 -10.41 2.95
N HIS A 169 15.42 -10.16 3.93
CA HIS A 169 15.49 -10.80 5.24
C HIS A 169 15.06 -12.26 5.17
N LEU A 170 14.01 -12.56 4.40
CA LEU A 170 13.56 -13.92 4.16
C LEU A 170 14.65 -14.76 3.50
N LEU A 171 15.38 -14.20 2.55
CA LEU A 171 16.55 -14.84 1.92
C LEU A 171 17.64 -15.13 2.95
N THR A 172 17.91 -14.20 3.87
CA THR A 172 18.87 -14.41 4.96
C THR A 172 18.45 -15.57 5.86
N LEU A 173 17.16 -15.70 6.18
CA LEU A 173 16.64 -16.84 6.96
C LEU A 173 16.78 -18.15 6.17
N VAL A 174 16.45 -18.16 4.88
CA VAL A 174 16.63 -19.34 4.01
C VAL A 174 18.10 -19.78 3.98
N GLU A 175 19.03 -18.85 3.78
CA GLU A 175 20.47 -19.12 3.81
C GLU A 175 20.93 -19.68 5.17
N LYS A 176 20.40 -19.13 6.27
CA LYS A 176 20.68 -19.61 7.64
C LYS A 176 20.21 -21.04 7.87
N ARG A 177 19.08 -21.46 7.30
CA ARG A 177 18.56 -22.85 7.41
C ARG A 177 19.32 -23.83 6.52
N GLY A 178 19.84 -23.38 5.38
CA GLY A 178 20.58 -24.22 4.45
C GLY A 178 19.70 -25.29 3.76
N GLY A 179 20.36 -26.33 3.23
CA GLY A 179 19.68 -27.45 2.56
C GLY A 179 19.18 -27.13 1.14
N GLU A 180 18.32 -28.00 0.60
CA GLU A 180 17.84 -27.92 -0.80
C GLU A 180 17.14 -26.58 -1.10
N GLN A 181 16.46 -25.99 -0.12
CA GLN A 181 15.78 -24.70 -0.29
C GLN A 181 16.78 -23.56 -0.47
N ALA A 182 17.84 -23.48 0.34
CA ALA A 182 18.91 -22.50 0.17
C ALA A 182 19.65 -22.68 -1.17
N ASP A 183 19.72 -23.92 -1.69
CA ASP A 183 20.27 -24.16 -3.01
C ASP A 183 19.39 -23.65 -4.15
N ARG A 184 18.07 -23.58 -3.95
CA ARG A 184 17.09 -23.21 -4.99
C ARG A 184 16.64 -21.75 -4.93
N LEU A 185 16.67 -21.14 -3.76
CA LEU A 185 16.19 -19.79 -3.49
C LEU A 185 17.39 -18.90 -3.15
N ARG A 186 18.05 -18.37 -4.17
CA ARG A 186 19.33 -17.63 -4.02
C ARG A 186 19.20 -16.13 -4.28
N SER A 187 18.00 -15.68 -4.62
CA SER A 187 17.71 -14.29 -4.94
C SER A 187 16.27 -13.93 -4.58
N GLU A 188 15.99 -12.64 -4.46
CA GLU A 188 14.61 -12.15 -4.28
C GLU A 188 13.71 -12.55 -5.46
N ALA A 189 14.25 -12.63 -6.68
CA ALA A 189 13.49 -13.09 -7.84
C ALA A 189 13.04 -14.55 -7.71
N ASP A 190 13.88 -15.42 -7.15
CA ASP A 190 13.51 -16.82 -6.87
C ASP A 190 12.41 -16.88 -5.81
N LEU A 191 12.52 -16.06 -4.75
CA LEU A 191 11.49 -15.96 -3.70
C LEU A 191 10.17 -15.45 -4.25
N ILE A 192 10.17 -14.39 -5.07
CA ILE A 192 8.95 -13.87 -5.73
C ILE A 192 8.29 -14.96 -6.58
N GLY A 193 9.08 -15.75 -7.32
CA GLY A 193 8.57 -16.88 -8.09
C GLY A 193 7.99 -17.97 -7.19
N PHE A 194 8.66 -18.29 -6.09
CA PHE A 194 8.26 -19.30 -5.14
C PHE A 194 7.00 -18.93 -4.35
N LEU A 195 6.84 -17.67 -3.96
CA LEU A 195 5.72 -17.16 -3.18
C LEU A 195 4.44 -16.94 -4.01
N ARG A 196 4.43 -17.29 -5.29
CA ARG A 196 3.19 -17.30 -6.09
C ARG A 196 2.26 -18.42 -5.64
N TYR A 197 0.98 -18.10 -5.54
CA TYR A 197 -0.12 -19.01 -5.23
C TYR A 197 -1.31 -18.73 -6.16
N ARG A 198 -2.16 -19.74 -6.34
CA ARG A 198 -3.36 -19.67 -7.19
C ARG A 198 -4.67 -19.61 -6.41
N ASN A 199 -4.62 -19.89 -5.11
CA ASN A 199 -5.78 -19.96 -4.23
C ASN A 199 -5.32 -19.88 -2.78
N PHE A 200 -6.29 -19.71 -1.88
CA PHE A 200 -6.06 -19.60 -0.44
C PHE A 200 -5.30 -20.79 0.17
N TYR A 201 -5.52 -22.02 -0.32
CA TYR A 201 -4.80 -23.20 0.20
C TYR A 201 -3.29 -23.12 -0.10
N GLU A 202 -2.92 -22.76 -1.34
CA GLU A 202 -1.52 -22.54 -1.71
C GLU A 202 -0.91 -21.37 -0.94
N PHE A 203 -1.65 -20.28 -0.73
CA PHE A 203 -1.23 -19.15 0.10
C PHE A 203 -0.85 -19.62 1.52
N ILE A 204 -1.73 -20.39 2.19
CA ILE A 204 -1.45 -20.92 3.53
C ILE A 204 -0.22 -21.83 3.54
N GLN A 205 0.03 -22.62 2.49
CA GLN A 205 1.27 -23.41 2.40
C GLN A 205 2.52 -22.52 2.35
N LYS A 206 2.47 -21.39 1.63
CA LYS A 206 3.56 -20.41 1.60
C LYS A 206 3.72 -19.70 2.94
N TRP A 207 2.62 -19.34 3.58
CA TRP A 207 2.60 -18.79 4.93
C TRP A 207 3.29 -19.71 5.94
N LEU A 208 2.84 -20.97 6.02
CA LEU A 208 3.40 -21.98 6.91
C LEU A 208 4.88 -22.22 6.64
N TRP A 209 5.31 -22.17 5.37
CA TRP A 209 6.72 -22.24 5.02
C TRP A 209 7.50 -21.03 5.55
N THR A 210 7.01 -19.81 5.33
CA THR A 210 7.63 -18.58 5.82
C THR A 210 7.85 -18.63 7.33
N ILE A 211 6.81 -18.97 8.10
CA ILE A 211 6.93 -19.05 9.57
C ILE A 211 7.85 -20.19 10.02
N SER A 212 7.95 -21.28 9.25
CA SER A 212 8.82 -22.42 9.59
C SER A 212 10.31 -22.07 9.56
N LEU A 213 10.67 -20.99 8.85
CA LEU A 213 12.02 -20.45 8.81
C LEU A 213 12.40 -19.66 10.06
N ILE A 214 11.47 -19.39 10.98
CA ILE A 214 11.73 -18.64 12.22
C ILE A 214 11.93 -19.68 13.34
N GLU A 215 13.15 -19.82 13.83
CA GLU A 215 13.50 -20.91 14.76
C GLU A 215 13.95 -20.43 16.14
N THR A 216 14.47 -19.20 16.24
CA THR A 216 14.99 -18.64 17.49
C THR A 216 14.37 -17.28 17.81
N GLU A 217 14.48 -16.88 19.07
CA GLU A 217 14.10 -15.54 19.53
C GLU A 217 14.86 -14.44 18.77
N GLU A 218 16.14 -14.68 18.45
CA GLU A 218 16.96 -13.77 17.64
C GLU A 218 16.43 -13.62 16.21
N ASP A 219 15.91 -14.69 15.61
CA ASP A 219 15.27 -14.60 14.29
C ASP A 219 14.03 -13.71 14.36
N TYR A 220 13.23 -13.84 15.42
CA TYR A 220 12.00 -13.07 15.62
C TYR A 220 12.29 -11.59 15.94
N GLU A 221 13.28 -11.30 16.77
CA GLU A 221 13.72 -9.92 16.99
C GLU A 221 14.22 -9.30 15.68
N GLY A 222 15.06 -10.07 14.95
CA GLY A 222 15.67 -9.66 13.70
C GLY A 222 14.65 -9.35 12.60
N LEU A 223 13.61 -10.19 12.46
CA LEU A 223 12.57 -9.98 11.46
C LEU A 223 11.70 -8.78 11.81
N VAL A 224 11.37 -8.55 13.09
CA VAL A 224 10.58 -7.36 13.49
C VAL A 224 11.36 -6.08 13.19
N PHE A 225 12.65 -6.07 13.51
CA PHE A 225 13.52 -4.94 13.14
C PHE A 225 13.57 -4.74 11.62
N ALA A 226 13.64 -5.81 10.83
CA ALA A 226 13.67 -5.75 9.38
C ALA A 226 12.35 -5.23 8.78
N VAL A 227 11.20 -5.69 9.28
CA VAL A 227 9.87 -5.19 8.91
C VAL A 227 9.77 -3.70 9.21
N MET A 228 10.10 -3.28 10.43
CA MET A 228 10.05 -1.86 10.79
C MET A 228 10.99 -1.01 9.93
N LYS A 229 12.16 -1.55 9.57
CA LYS A 229 13.07 -0.87 8.63
C LYS A 229 12.43 -0.68 7.25
N SER A 230 11.79 -1.70 6.67
CA SER A 230 11.16 -1.57 5.35
C SER A 230 9.99 -0.59 5.37
N LEU A 231 9.19 -0.57 6.45
CA LEU A 231 8.12 0.41 6.65
C LEU A 231 8.67 1.84 6.73
N HIS A 232 9.77 2.04 7.45
CA HIS A 232 10.44 3.34 7.52
C HIS A 232 10.95 3.80 6.15
N GLU A 233 11.53 2.91 5.33
CA GLU A 233 12.04 3.22 3.99
C GLU A 233 10.94 3.72 3.03
N ILE A 234 9.68 3.32 3.27
CA ILE A 234 8.51 3.82 2.53
C ILE A 234 7.78 4.98 3.23
N GLY A 235 8.35 5.54 4.30
CA GLY A 235 7.82 6.74 4.96
C GLY A 235 6.72 6.49 5.99
N VAL A 236 6.58 5.26 6.48
CA VAL A 236 5.74 4.98 7.65
C VAL A 236 6.38 5.58 8.89
N VAL A 237 5.58 6.28 9.69
CA VAL A 237 6.00 6.95 10.94
C VAL A 237 5.37 6.34 12.19
N HIS A 238 4.33 5.53 12.00
CA HIS A 238 3.70 4.70 13.01
C HIS A 238 3.15 3.41 12.40
N ALA A 239 3.47 2.26 13.01
CA ALA A 239 2.96 0.96 12.58
C ALA A 239 2.47 0.13 13.76
N GLU A 240 1.29 -0.47 13.64
CA GLU A 240 0.80 -1.50 14.57
C GLU A 240 0.85 -2.87 13.91
N LEU A 241 1.60 -3.78 14.51
CA LEU A 241 1.96 -5.07 13.93
C LEU A 241 1.21 -6.19 14.64
N HIS A 242 0.43 -6.94 13.89
CA HIS A 242 -0.12 -8.23 14.29
C HIS A 242 0.98 -9.29 14.28
N PHE A 243 0.96 -10.21 15.23
CA PHE A 243 1.80 -11.40 15.25
C PHE A 243 1.05 -12.55 15.91
N SER A 244 1.39 -13.79 15.55
CA SER A 244 0.68 -15.00 15.99
C SER A 244 1.55 -15.86 16.93
N PRO A 245 1.80 -15.42 18.18
CA PRO A 245 2.74 -16.09 19.09
C PRO A 245 2.31 -17.50 19.51
N PHE A 246 1.06 -17.88 19.22
CA PHE A 246 0.46 -19.14 19.66
C PHE A 246 0.49 -20.25 18.59
N ASP A 247 0.99 -19.94 17.38
CA ASP A 247 0.99 -20.87 16.23
C ASP A 247 2.23 -21.78 16.16
N TYR A 248 3.22 -21.56 17.01
CA TYR A 248 4.44 -22.38 17.10
C TYR A 248 4.20 -23.68 17.89
N VAL A 249 3.36 -24.55 17.32
CA VAL A 249 2.86 -25.79 17.96
C VAL A 249 3.94 -26.87 18.17
N ASP A 250 5.06 -26.79 17.46
CA ASP A 250 6.20 -27.70 17.66
C ASP A 250 7.00 -27.39 18.94
N GLY A 251 6.69 -26.28 19.61
CA GLY A 251 7.29 -25.86 20.87
C GLY A 251 8.71 -25.32 20.75
N ARG A 252 9.22 -25.12 19.53
CA ARG A 252 10.56 -24.51 19.31
C ARG A 252 10.63 -23.09 19.86
N LEU A 253 9.53 -22.35 19.76
CA LEU A 253 9.36 -21.03 20.34
C LEU A 253 8.10 -20.99 21.20
N LYS A 254 8.22 -20.49 22.42
CA LYS A 254 7.08 -20.30 23.33
C LYS A 254 6.56 -18.87 23.20
N ALA A 255 5.25 -18.70 23.34
CA ALA A 255 4.60 -17.38 23.25
C ALA A 255 5.25 -16.28 24.10
N PRO A 256 5.68 -16.51 25.37
CA PRO A 256 6.38 -15.47 26.15
C PRO A 256 7.72 -15.06 25.53
N ALA A 257 8.48 -16.00 24.97
CA ALA A 257 9.77 -15.73 24.35
C ALA A 257 9.60 -14.97 23.03
N ILE A 258 8.57 -15.31 22.26
CA ILE A 258 8.18 -14.55 21.05
C ILE A 258 7.78 -13.13 21.45
N ALA A 259 6.93 -12.97 22.48
CA ALA A 259 6.50 -11.67 22.97
C ALA A 259 7.71 -10.80 23.39
N GLU A 260 8.67 -11.36 24.13
CA GLU A 260 9.91 -10.66 24.48
C GLU A 260 10.71 -10.22 23.26
N ALA A 261 10.89 -11.12 22.29
CA ALA A 261 11.64 -10.87 21.06
C ALA A 261 11.00 -9.78 20.20
N VAL A 262 9.67 -9.77 20.03
CA VAL A 262 8.99 -8.73 19.25
C VAL A 262 9.09 -7.36 19.94
N CYS A 263 8.95 -7.32 21.27
CA CYS A 263 9.12 -6.09 22.05
C CYS A 263 10.55 -5.55 21.94
N SER A 264 11.56 -6.42 21.97
CA SER A 264 12.97 -6.07 21.73
C SER A 264 13.17 -5.47 20.34
N GLY A 265 12.64 -6.13 19.31
CA GLY A 265 12.74 -5.70 17.91
C GLY A 265 12.12 -4.33 17.68
N MET A 266 10.94 -4.08 18.26
CA MET A 266 10.25 -2.80 18.19
C MET A 266 11.04 -1.67 18.86
N LYS A 267 11.57 -1.89 20.07
CA LYS A 267 12.39 -0.88 20.77
C LYS A 267 13.66 -0.54 20.00
N ARG A 268 14.30 -1.56 19.42
CA ARG A 268 15.48 -1.39 18.58
C ARG A 268 15.16 -0.57 17.34
N ALA A 269 14.05 -0.85 16.66
CA ALA A 269 13.59 -0.09 15.50
C ALA A 269 13.22 1.36 15.86
N LYS A 270 12.52 1.57 16.97
CA LYS A 270 12.18 2.91 17.50
C LYS A 270 13.42 3.75 17.75
N THR A 271 14.46 3.15 18.33
CA THR A 271 15.76 3.81 18.56
C THR A 271 16.48 4.12 17.25
N ALA A 272 16.44 3.20 16.28
CA ALA A 272 17.16 3.35 15.00
C ALA A 272 16.51 4.34 14.03
N PHE A 273 15.18 4.42 14.01
CA PHE A 273 14.44 5.11 12.95
C PHE A 273 13.57 6.27 13.45
N GLY A 274 13.38 6.42 14.76
CA GLY A 274 12.47 7.43 15.33
C GLY A 274 11.00 7.18 15.03
N MET A 275 10.66 5.99 14.53
CA MET A 275 9.29 5.55 14.28
C MET A 275 8.67 4.99 15.57
N SER A 276 7.41 5.34 15.82
CA SER A 276 6.60 4.70 16.86
C SER A 276 5.97 3.40 16.35
N GLY A 277 5.61 2.48 17.22
CA GLY A 277 4.77 1.37 16.83
C GLY A 277 4.21 0.63 18.02
N ALA A 278 3.40 -0.39 17.76
CA ALA A 278 2.83 -1.24 18.78
C ALA A 278 2.63 -2.68 18.25
N MET A 279 2.62 -3.65 19.16
CA MET A 279 2.37 -5.05 18.84
C MET A 279 0.97 -5.46 19.26
N ILE A 280 0.34 -6.28 18.43
CA ILE A 280 -0.99 -6.87 18.61
C ILE A 280 -0.84 -8.39 18.55
N ALA A 281 -1.07 -9.07 19.66
CA ALA A 281 -0.97 -10.53 19.69
C ALA A 281 -2.29 -11.16 19.26
N ASP A 282 -2.28 -11.88 18.13
CA ASP A 282 -3.48 -12.51 17.59
C ASP A 282 -3.77 -13.84 18.26
N ILE A 283 -5.01 -13.99 18.73
CA ILE A 283 -5.62 -15.30 18.91
C ILE A 283 -6.03 -15.79 17.54
N VAL A 284 -5.41 -16.87 17.08
CA VAL A 284 -5.81 -17.52 15.82
C VAL A 284 -7.03 -18.38 16.08
N ARG A 285 -8.18 -17.96 15.54
CA ARG A 285 -9.51 -18.54 15.82
C ARG A 285 -9.68 -20.00 15.38
N ASN A 286 -8.72 -20.53 14.62
CA ASN A 286 -8.68 -21.93 14.21
C ASN A 286 -8.39 -22.88 15.38
N HIS A 287 -7.79 -22.36 16.46
CA HIS A 287 -7.50 -23.13 17.66
C HIS A 287 -8.70 -23.22 18.59
N PRO A 288 -8.72 -24.21 19.51
CA PRO A 288 -9.80 -24.34 20.48
C PRO A 288 -9.93 -23.09 21.38
N PRO A 289 -11.12 -22.45 21.47
CA PRO A 289 -11.33 -21.23 22.24
C PRO A 289 -10.97 -21.34 23.73
N GLU A 290 -11.10 -22.52 24.31
CA GLU A 290 -10.76 -22.80 25.72
C GLU A 290 -9.28 -22.54 26.06
N THR A 291 -8.40 -22.51 25.06
CA THR A 291 -6.97 -22.22 25.24
C THR A 291 -6.65 -20.72 25.26
N ALA A 292 -7.60 -19.87 24.85
CA ALA A 292 -7.33 -18.45 24.59
C ALA A 292 -6.98 -17.67 25.87
N ILE A 293 -7.61 -17.96 27.00
CA ILE A 293 -7.32 -17.28 28.28
C ILE A 293 -5.89 -17.58 28.75
N GLU A 294 -5.49 -18.86 28.75
CA GLU A 294 -4.12 -19.27 29.12
C GLU A 294 -3.07 -18.60 28.22
N ARG A 295 -3.36 -18.53 26.91
CA ARG A 295 -2.52 -17.85 25.93
C ARG A 295 -2.35 -16.36 26.23
N ILE A 296 -3.45 -15.65 26.52
CA ILE A 296 -3.41 -14.24 26.93
C ILE A 296 -2.58 -14.06 28.21
N ASP A 297 -2.79 -14.91 29.22
CA ASP A 297 -2.06 -14.82 30.49
C ASP A 297 -0.55 -15.06 30.30
N SER A 298 -0.16 -15.92 29.36
CA SER A 298 1.25 -16.22 29.10
C SER A 298 2.04 -15.00 28.58
N ILE A 299 1.40 -14.08 27.87
CA ILE A 299 2.04 -12.87 27.31
C ILE A 299 1.69 -11.58 28.07
N ALA A 300 0.75 -11.64 29.01
CA ALA A 300 0.35 -10.48 29.83
C ALA A 300 1.50 -9.75 30.55
N PRO A 301 2.62 -10.40 30.95
CA PRO A 301 3.77 -9.68 31.51
C PRO A 301 4.40 -8.63 30.59
N PHE A 302 4.18 -8.72 29.27
CA PHE A 302 4.73 -7.80 28.27
C PHE A 302 3.77 -6.64 27.93
N LEU A 303 2.55 -6.63 28.47
CA LEU A 303 1.59 -5.54 28.23
C LEU A 303 2.16 -4.18 28.68
N GLY A 304 2.10 -3.21 27.78
CA GLY A 304 2.65 -1.86 27.97
C GLY A 304 4.12 -1.74 27.56
N ASP A 305 4.77 -2.84 27.20
CA ASP A 305 6.14 -2.88 26.69
C ASP A 305 6.14 -3.04 25.16
N GLU A 306 5.61 -2.05 24.44
CA GLU A 306 5.28 -2.10 23.00
C GLU A 306 4.13 -3.06 22.63
N LEU A 307 3.83 -4.11 23.42
CA LEU A 307 2.61 -4.93 23.28
C LEU A 307 1.39 -4.22 23.90
N VAL A 308 0.33 -4.00 23.11
CA VAL A 308 -0.82 -3.18 23.52
C VAL A 308 -2.18 -3.85 23.38
N ALA A 309 -2.33 -4.80 22.45
CA ALA A 309 -3.64 -5.35 22.10
C ALA A 309 -3.63 -6.86 21.93
N ILE A 310 -4.82 -7.44 22.10
CA ILE A 310 -5.16 -8.78 21.60
C ILE A 310 -6.01 -8.63 20.34
N GLY A 311 -5.63 -9.35 19.30
CA GLY A 311 -6.39 -9.45 18.06
C GLY A 311 -7.04 -10.82 17.87
N LEU A 312 -7.93 -10.92 16.89
CA LEU A 312 -8.56 -12.19 16.48
C LEU A 312 -8.47 -12.34 14.95
N GLY A 313 -7.51 -13.14 14.49
CA GLY A 313 -7.30 -13.50 13.08
C GLY A 313 -7.70 -14.95 12.79
N GLY A 314 -7.50 -15.40 11.54
CA GLY A 314 -7.73 -16.79 11.09
C GLY A 314 -9.04 -16.99 10.31
N ASN A 315 -9.54 -18.24 10.26
CA ASN A 315 -10.69 -18.64 9.42
C ASN A 315 -12.02 -18.13 10.00
N GLU A 316 -12.38 -16.91 9.62
CA GLU A 316 -13.57 -16.22 10.09
C GLU A 316 -14.87 -16.95 9.77
N ALA A 317 -15.02 -17.46 8.54
CA ALA A 317 -16.23 -18.15 8.10
C ALA A 317 -16.57 -19.41 8.93
N LYS A 318 -15.56 -20.07 9.52
CA LYS A 318 -15.75 -21.28 10.33
C LYS A 318 -15.84 -21.01 11.83
N PHE A 319 -15.16 -19.99 12.31
CA PHE A 319 -15.02 -19.72 13.75
C PHE A 319 -15.49 -18.28 14.04
N PRO A 320 -16.78 -18.10 14.37
CA PRO A 320 -17.34 -16.78 14.53
C PRO A 320 -16.83 -16.12 15.85
N PRO A 321 -16.84 -14.78 15.93
CA PRO A 321 -16.22 -14.04 17.03
C PRO A 321 -16.71 -14.43 18.42
N GLU A 322 -18.01 -14.73 18.57
CA GLU A 322 -18.69 -14.94 19.86
C GLU A 322 -18.10 -16.10 20.66
N LEU A 323 -17.44 -17.06 20.00
CA LEU A 323 -16.70 -18.14 20.65
C LEU A 323 -15.58 -17.63 21.58
N PHE A 324 -15.08 -16.41 21.36
CA PHE A 324 -13.96 -15.81 22.09
C PHE A 324 -14.38 -14.70 23.06
N THR A 325 -15.68 -14.56 23.31
CA THR A 325 -16.26 -13.52 24.20
C THR A 325 -15.58 -13.47 25.57
N GLU A 326 -15.43 -14.62 26.21
CA GLU A 326 -14.81 -14.71 27.55
C GLU A 326 -13.33 -14.33 27.52
N ALA A 327 -12.60 -14.76 26.48
CA ALA A 327 -11.19 -14.46 26.31
C ALA A 327 -10.95 -12.95 26.06
N PHE A 328 -11.77 -12.31 25.24
CA PHE A 328 -11.70 -10.86 25.01
C PHE A 328 -12.09 -10.06 26.24
N ALA A 329 -13.12 -10.49 26.97
CA ALA A 329 -13.46 -9.89 28.26
C ALA A 329 -12.31 -10.02 29.28
N HIS A 330 -11.60 -11.16 29.27
CA HIS A 330 -10.39 -11.37 30.07
C HIS A 330 -9.24 -10.44 29.65
N ALA A 331 -8.95 -10.33 28.35
CA ALA A 331 -7.93 -9.42 27.81
C ALA A 331 -8.18 -7.97 28.27
N ARG A 332 -9.41 -7.47 28.14
CA ARG A 332 -9.77 -6.12 28.60
C ARG A 332 -9.60 -5.94 30.11
N LYS A 333 -9.95 -6.94 30.93
CA LYS A 333 -9.72 -6.91 32.38
C LYS A 333 -8.23 -6.83 32.74
N ARG A 334 -7.35 -7.40 31.91
CA ARG A 334 -5.89 -7.31 32.06
C ARG A 334 -5.33 -5.97 31.58
N GLY A 335 -6.11 -5.18 30.83
CA GLY A 335 -5.73 -3.86 30.32
C GLY A 335 -5.32 -3.86 28.85
N PHE A 336 -5.45 -4.98 28.14
CA PHE A 336 -5.24 -5.01 26.70
C PHE A 336 -6.33 -4.23 25.97
N ARG A 337 -5.92 -3.54 24.91
CA ARG A 337 -6.81 -3.13 23.83
C ARG A 337 -7.31 -4.36 23.07
N THR A 338 -8.40 -4.24 22.33
CA THR A 338 -8.94 -5.37 21.55
C THR A 338 -9.28 -4.99 20.12
N VAL A 339 -8.85 -5.79 19.16
CA VAL A 339 -9.20 -5.67 17.73
C VAL A 339 -9.62 -7.04 17.19
N ALA A 340 -10.33 -7.08 16.07
CA ALA A 340 -10.74 -8.36 15.49
C ALA A 340 -10.91 -8.25 13.97
N HIS A 341 -10.44 -9.26 13.23
CA HIS A 341 -10.84 -9.42 11.83
C HIS A 341 -12.33 -9.80 11.79
N ALA A 342 -13.13 -9.04 11.05
CA ALA A 342 -14.55 -9.33 10.89
C ALA A 342 -15.12 -8.68 9.62
N GLY A 343 -16.11 -9.32 9.00
CA GLY A 343 -16.74 -8.85 7.78
C GLY A 343 -15.85 -8.92 6.55
N GLU A 344 -14.92 -9.88 6.52
CA GLU A 344 -14.04 -10.14 5.38
C GLU A 344 -14.57 -11.33 4.58
N THR A 345 -14.41 -12.55 5.12
CA THR A 345 -14.90 -13.80 4.52
C THR A 345 -16.28 -14.21 5.06
N ALA A 346 -16.67 -13.68 6.23
CA ALA A 346 -18.03 -13.74 6.75
C ALA A 346 -18.78 -12.41 6.57
N GLY A 347 -20.07 -12.39 6.91
CA GLY A 347 -20.96 -11.24 6.67
C GLY A 347 -21.05 -10.24 7.81
N ALA A 348 -22.07 -9.38 7.75
CA ALA A 348 -22.37 -8.37 8.76
C ALA A 348 -22.49 -8.92 10.19
N ASP A 349 -22.99 -10.14 10.37
CA ASP A 349 -23.11 -10.79 11.69
C ASP A 349 -21.76 -10.94 12.39
N SER A 350 -20.69 -11.25 11.65
CA SER A 350 -19.34 -11.33 12.23
C SER A 350 -18.87 -9.97 12.74
N ILE A 351 -19.16 -8.89 12.01
CA ILE A 351 -18.85 -7.53 12.48
C ILE A 351 -19.64 -7.23 13.77
N ARG A 352 -20.91 -7.67 13.87
CA ARG A 352 -21.70 -7.53 15.09
C ARG A 352 -21.08 -8.30 16.25
N GLY A 353 -20.70 -9.57 16.06
CA GLY A 353 -20.04 -10.38 17.08
C GLY A 353 -18.75 -9.72 17.58
N ALA A 354 -17.93 -9.19 16.66
CA ALA A 354 -16.73 -8.46 17.02
C ALA A 354 -17.03 -7.17 17.82
N LEU A 355 -18.07 -6.42 17.46
CA LEU A 355 -18.39 -5.16 18.13
C LEU A 355 -19.12 -5.33 19.46
N VAL A 356 -20.05 -6.28 19.55
CA VAL A 356 -20.96 -6.42 20.67
C VAL A 356 -20.40 -7.39 21.69
N ASP A 357 -20.04 -8.59 21.25
CA ASP A 357 -19.59 -9.67 22.12
C ASP A 357 -18.12 -9.51 22.47
N LEU A 358 -17.26 -9.29 21.47
CA LEU A 358 -15.85 -9.06 21.72
C LEU A 358 -15.55 -7.64 22.21
N GLN A 359 -16.42 -6.67 21.95
CA GLN A 359 -16.18 -5.24 22.21
C GLN A 359 -14.85 -4.75 21.62
N ALA A 360 -14.54 -5.20 20.40
CA ALA A 360 -13.37 -4.75 19.66
C ALA A 360 -13.44 -3.23 19.41
N GLU A 361 -12.31 -2.55 19.61
CA GLU A 361 -12.16 -1.11 19.41
C GLU A 361 -12.01 -0.76 17.92
N ARG A 362 -11.45 -1.68 17.13
CA ARG A 362 -11.28 -1.59 15.67
C ARG A 362 -11.61 -2.92 15.02
N ILE A 363 -12.05 -2.85 13.76
CA ILE A 363 -12.41 -4.01 12.95
C ILE A 363 -11.43 -4.12 11.78
N GLY A 364 -10.73 -5.25 11.70
CA GLY A 364 -9.96 -5.66 10.54
C GLY A 364 -10.89 -5.93 9.36
N HIS A 365 -10.64 -5.28 8.23
CA HIS A 365 -11.46 -5.25 7.02
C HIS A 365 -12.82 -4.56 7.20
N GLY A 366 -13.86 -5.28 7.66
CA GLY A 366 -15.23 -4.77 7.79
C GLY A 366 -15.96 -4.48 6.47
N ILE A 367 -15.43 -4.93 5.33
CA ILE A 367 -15.89 -4.52 3.99
C ILE A 367 -17.29 -5.04 3.63
N ARG A 368 -17.77 -6.10 4.31
CA ARG A 368 -19.11 -6.68 4.10
C ARG A 368 -20.20 -6.08 4.98
N CYS A 369 -19.97 -4.93 5.62
CA CYS A 369 -20.96 -4.27 6.47
C CYS A 369 -22.24 -3.85 5.73
N PHE A 370 -22.18 -3.63 4.41
CA PHE A 370 -23.33 -3.21 3.59
C PHE A 370 -24.41 -4.27 3.40
N GLU A 371 -24.17 -5.51 3.83
CA GLU A 371 -25.23 -6.52 3.90
C GLU A 371 -26.35 -6.13 4.87
N GLU A 372 -26.07 -5.23 5.83
CA GLU A 372 -27.06 -4.72 6.77
C GLU A 372 -26.89 -3.20 6.99
N MET A 373 -27.83 -2.39 6.47
CA MET A 373 -27.73 -0.93 6.58
C MET A 373 -27.78 -0.40 8.03
N SER A 374 -28.52 -1.06 8.94
CA SER A 374 -28.52 -0.72 10.36
C SER A 374 -27.15 -0.90 11.03
N LEU A 375 -26.33 -1.84 10.54
CA LEU A 375 -24.95 -1.98 11.00
C LEU A 375 -24.10 -0.81 10.50
N VAL A 376 -24.24 -0.40 9.24
CA VAL A 376 -23.54 0.77 8.68
C VAL A 376 -23.84 2.03 9.49
N GLU A 377 -25.12 2.29 9.79
CA GLU A 377 -25.55 3.42 10.62
C GLU A 377 -24.92 3.36 12.03
N GLU A 378 -24.84 2.17 12.62
CA GLU A 378 -24.22 1.95 13.92
C GLU A 378 -22.70 2.22 13.90
N LEU A 379 -21.99 1.71 12.89
CA LEU A 379 -20.55 1.92 12.69
C LEU A 379 -20.23 3.42 12.53
N VAL A 380 -21.01 4.14 11.71
CA VAL A 380 -20.86 5.60 11.54
C VAL A 380 -21.08 6.33 12.85
N ARG A 381 -22.17 6.01 13.57
CA ARG A 381 -22.51 6.65 14.86
C ARG A 381 -21.41 6.43 15.90
N ARG A 382 -20.85 5.22 15.96
CA ARG A 382 -19.75 4.87 16.89
C ARG A 382 -18.39 5.38 16.42
N ARG A 383 -18.25 5.76 15.15
CA ARG A 383 -16.96 6.03 14.48
C ARG A 383 -16.00 4.84 14.58
N THR A 384 -16.53 3.63 14.52
CA THR A 384 -15.75 2.39 14.55
C THR A 384 -14.73 2.42 13.41
N ALA A 385 -13.45 2.24 13.74
CA ALA A 385 -12.39 2.17 12.74
C ALA A 385 -12.47 0.85 11.97
N LEU A 386 -12.48 0.95 10.64
CA LEU A 386 -12.39 -0.17 9.71
C LEU A 386 -11.03 -0.13 9.03
N GLU A 387 -10.22 -1.16 9.27
CA GLU A 387 -8.87 -1.29 8.73
C GLU A 387 -8.93 -2.04 7.39
N VAL A 388 -9.09 -1.30 6.29
CA VAL A 388 -9.34 -1.89 4.97
C VAL A 388 -8.02 -2.23 4.27
N CYS A 389 -7.99 -3.40 3.60
CA CYS A 389 -6.80 -3.95 2.94
C CYS A 389 -7.16 -4.39 1.51
N MET A 390 -7.05 -3.47 0.54
CA MET A 390 -7.65 -3.66 -0.79
C MET A 390 -7.01 -4.81 -1.57
N THR A 391 -5.68 -4.82 -1.68
CA THR A 391 -4.96 -5.87 -2.41
C THR A 391 -5.07 -7.21 -1.71
N SER A 392 -5.12 -7.23 -0.37
CA SER A 392 -5.41 -8.45 0.39
C SER A 392 -6.76 -9.04 0.00
N ASN A 393 -7.82 -8.22 0.02
CA ASN A 393 -9.17 -8.69 -0.31
C ASN A 393 -9.29 -9.22 -1.75
N GLU A 394 -8.53 -8.68 -2.70
CA GLU A 394 -8.41 -9.27 -4.05
C GLU A 394 -7.59 -10.58 -4.04
N ALA A 395 -6.41 -10.57 -3.42
CA ALA A 395 -5.50 -11.72 -3.43
C ALA A 395 -6.06 -12.96 -2.71
N THR A 396 -6.93 -12.77 -1.71
CA THR A 396 -7.63 -13.85 -1.00
C THR A 396 -8.90 -14.30 -1.71
N GLY A 397 -9.32 -13.61 -2.78
CA GLY A 397 -10.53 -13.91 -3.54
C GLY A 397 -11.84 -13.50 -2.84
N VAL A 398 -11.76 -12.62 -1.85
CA VAL A 398 -12.94 -12.00 -1.24
C VAL A 398 -13.58 -10.98 -2.19
N ILE A 399 -12.74 -10.31 -2.98
CA ILE A 399 -13.11 -9.45 -4.09
C ILE A 399 -12.46 -10.03 -5.36
N ASP A 400 -13.23 -10.18 -6.44
CA ASP A 400 -12.73 -10.78 -7.68
C ASP A 400 -11.85 -9.81 -8.50
N ASP A 401 -12.21 -8.52 -8.50
CA ASP A 401 -11.53 -7.44 -9.22
C ASP A 401 -11.41 -6.21 -8.31
N LEU A 402 -10.20 -5.66 -8.21
CA LEU A 402 -9.92 -4.51 -7.35
C LEU A 402 -10.83 -3.31 -7.62
N GLY A 403 -11.31 -3.10 -8.85
CA GLY A 403 -12.23 -2.03 -9.23
C GLY A 403 -13.63 -2.14 -8.61
N ASP A 404 -14.03 -3.34 -8.18
CA ASP A 404 -15.29 -3.60 -7.49
C ASP A 404 -15.20 -3.44 -5.96
N HIS A 405 -13.99 -3.17 -5.43
CA HIS A 405 -13.74 -3.05 -4.00
C HIS A 405 -14.60 -1.93 -3.35
N PRO A 406 -15.25 -2.16 -2.18
CA PRO A 406 -16.26 -1.25 -1.63
C PRO A 406 -15.70 0.01 -0.94
N ILE A 407 -14.38 0.23 -0.92
CA ILE A 407 -13.73 1.33 -0.18
C ILE A 407 -14.37 2.70 -0.45
N ARG A 408 -14.69 3.01 -1.72
CA ARG A 408 -15.38 4.26 -2.09
C ARG A 408 -16.74 4.38 -1.44
N LYS A 409 -17.53 3.30 -1.44
CA LYS A 409 -18.86 3.26 -0.81
C LYS A 409 -18.73 3.44 0.70
N LEU A 410 -17.74 2.78 1.32
CA LEU A 410 -17.50 2.90 2.76
C LEU A 410 -17.19 4.36 3.15
N MET A 411 -16.28 5.01 2.43
CA MET A 411 -15.93 6.42 2.66
C MET A 411 -17.12 7.36 2.44
N GLN A 412 -17.89 7.16 1.36
CA GLN A 412 -19.07 7.98 1.06
C GLN A 412 -20.20 7.81 2.09
N ALA A 413 -20.31 6.63 2.72
CA ALA A 413 -21.23 6.38 3.81
C ALA A 413 -20.82 7.07 5.13
N GLY A 414 -19.62 7.68 5.18
CA GLY A 414 -19.10 8.35 6.37
C GLY A 414 -18.47 7.41 7.40
N LEU A 415 -18.09 6.19 6.98
CA LEU A 415 -17.39 5.25 7.85
C LEU A 415 -15.94 5.71 8.11
N ASN A 416 -15.43 5.39 9.30
CA ASN A 416 -14.07 5.70 9.71
C ASN A 416 -13.11 4.66 9.14
N VAL A 417 -12.72 4.83 7.87
CA VAL A 417 -11.89 3.87 7.12
C VAL A 417 -10.42 4.29 7.14
N SER A 418 -9.51 3.36 7.42
CA SER A 418 -8.08 3.46 7.09
C SER A 418 -7.72 2.47 5.98
N LEU A 419 -6.62 2.73 5.27
CA LEU A 419 -6.07 1.84 4.23
C LEU A 419 -4.77 1.21 4.75
N ASN A 420 -4.58 -0.10 4.57
CA ASN A 420 -3.49 -0.89 5.13
C ASN A 420 -3.08 -2.01 4.16
N SER A 421 -1.89 -2.60 4.34
CA SER A 421 -1.35 -3.60 3.40
C SER A 421 -1.48 -5.06 3.82
N ASP A 422 -1.81 -5.35 5.09
CA ASP A 422 -2.06 -6.70 5.61
C ASP A 422 -0.80 -7.61 5.59
N ASP A 423 -0.61 -8.42 4.54
CA ASP A 423 0.58 -9.26 4.34
C ASP A 423 1.40 -8.80 3.12
N PRO A 424 2.09 -7.65 3.16
CA PRO A 424 2.62 -6.99 1.97
C PRO A 424 3.57 -7.84 1.14
N THR A 425 4.42 -8.66 1.77
CA THR A 425 5.34 -9.55 1.03
C THR A 425 4.58 -10.67 0.33
N MET A 426 3.53 -11.19 0.95
CA MET A 426 2.70 -12.26 0.40
C MET A 426 1.76 -11.75 -0.69
N PHE A 427 1.25 -10.53 -0.56
CA PHE A 427 0.37 -9.87 -1.52
C PHE A 427 1.13 -9.07 -2.59
N ARG A 428 2.46 -8.92 -2.45
CA ARG A 428 3.34 -8.16 -3.36
C ARG A 428 2.92 -6.70 -3.47
N THR A 429 2.62 -6.10 -2.32
CA THR A 429 2.24 -4.69 -2.16
C THR A 429 3.04 -4.06 -1.01
N ASP A 430 2.79 -2.79 -0.76
CA ASP A 430 3.12 -2.07 0.48
C ASP A 430 2.10 -0.93 0.64
N LEU A 431 2.13 -0.21 1.76
CA LEU A 431 1.15 0.86 1.99
C LEU A 431 1.19 1.98 0.91
N ARG A 432 2.35 2.25 0.29
CA ARG A 432 2.43 3.22 -0.82
C ARG A 432 1.75 2.66 -2.07
N GLU A 433 1.95 1.39 -2.38
CA GLU A 433 1.27 0.74 -3.50
C GLU A 433 -0.24 0.61 -3.25
N GLU A 434 -0.71 0.39 -2.02
CA GLU A 434 -2.15 0.43 -1.68
C GLU A 434 -2.77 1.81 -2.00
N PHE A 435 -2.14 2.90 -1.54
CA PHE A 435 -2.59 4.24 -1.91
C PHE A 435 -2.47 4.48 -3.42
N GLY A 436 -1.43 3.93 -4.06
CA GLY A 436 -1.24 3.97 -5.51
C GLY A 436 -2.37 3.27 -6.27
N ALA A 437 -2.87 2.15 -5.77
CA ALA A 437 -4.01 1.41 -6.29
C ALA A 437 -5.33 2.16 -6.04
N PHE A 438 -5.51 2.75 -4.86
CA PHE A 438 -6.65 3.63 -4.57
C PHE A 438 -6.72 4.81 -5.56
N VAL A 439 -5.56 5.39 -5.92
CA VAL A 439 -5.51 6.44 -6.94
C VAL A 439 -5.83 5.89 -8.34
N SER A 440 -5.26 4.75 -8.75
CA SER A 440 -5.45 4.23 -10.11
C SER A 440 -6.87 3.73 -10.35
N GLU A 441 -7.38 2.89 -9.45
CA GLU A 441 -8.68 2.22 -9.59
C GLU A 441 -9.84 3.15 -9.23
N PHE A 442 -9.66 3.98 -8.21
CA PHE A 442 -10.75 4.77 -7.63
C PHE A 442 -10.59 6.26 -7.82
N ARG A 443 -9.58 6.74 -8.56
CA ARG A 443 -9.29 8.17 -8.74
C ARG A 443 -9.17 8.92 -7.40
N GLY A 444 -8.60 8.27 -6.40
CA GLY A 444 -8.38 8.83 -5.06
C GLY A 444 -7.75 10.23 -5.12
N THR A 445 -8.36 11.19 -4.43
CA THR A 445 -7.85 12.57 -4.35
C THR A 445 -6.87 12.74 -3.19
N GLY A 446 -6.09 13.82 -3.18
CA GLY A 446 -5.19 14.12 -2.07
C GLY A 446 -5.92 14.36 -0.74
N ASP A 447 -7.12 14.93 -0.79
CA ASP A 447 -7.95 15.12 0.40
C ASP A 447 -8.45 13.79 0.98
N GLU A 448 -8.80 12.84 0.10
CA GLU A 448 -9.20 11.50 0.50
C GLU A 448 -8.04 10.70 1.07
N ILE A 449 -6.86 10.80 0.47
CA ILE A 449 -5.62 10.19 1.00
C ILE A 449 -5.33 10.73 2.40
N ARG A 450 -5.39 12.05 2.59
CA ARG A 450 -5.22 12.67 3.93
C ARG A 450 -6.31 12.23 4.89
N GLN A 451 -7.56 12.06 4.44
CA GLN A 451 -8.65 11.60 5.30
C GLN A 451 -8.43 10.16 5.77
N LEU A 452 -8.02 9.25 4.88
CA LEU A 452 -7.69 7.86 5.24
C LEU A 452 -6.53 7.82 6.25
N LEU A 453 -5.50 8.65 6.07
CA LEU A 453 -4.38 8.76 7.02
C LEU A 453 -4.81 9.37 8.36
N ARG A 454 -5.66 10.41 8.37
CA ARG A 454 -6.21 10.99 9.61
C ARG A 454 -7.06 9.97 10.38
N ASN A 455 -7.86 9.17 9.67
CA ASN A 455 -8.62 8.08 10.26
C ASN A 455 -7.69 7.06 10.94
N ALA A 456 -6.59 6.69 10.27
CA ALA A 456 -5.55 5.84 10.86
C ALA A 456 -4.92 6.47 12.11
N VAL A 457 -4.50 7.74 12.05
CA VAL A 457 -3.93 8.44 13.22
C VAL A 457 -4.92 8.50 14.39
N SER A 458 -6.18 8.80 14.13
CA SER A 458 -7.24 8.84 15.15
C SER A 458 -7.41 7.49 15.82
N ALA A 459 -7.36 6.40 15.04
CA ALA A 459 -7.57 5.03 15.50
C ALA A 459 -6.33 4.40 16.14
N ALA A 460 -5.14 4.97 15.95
CA ALA A 460 -3.90 4.42 16.46
C ALA A 460 -3.86 4.31 18.00
N PHE A 461 -3.28 3.23 18.51
CA PHE A 461 -2.94 2.97 19.90
C PHE A 461 -1.61 3.62 20.28
N VAL A 462 -1.56 4.94 20.09
CA VAL A 462 -0.44 5.80 20.47
C VAL A 462 -0.95 6.98 21.27
N ASP A 463 -0.06 7.62 22.04
CA ASP A 463 -0.45 8.77 22.86
C ASP A 463 -0.89 9.98 22.02
N GLU A 464 -1.71 10.83 22.64
CA GLU A 464 -2.28 12.03 21.99
C GLU A 464 -1.22 13.05 21.55
N SER A 465 -0.04 13.06 22.16
CA SER A 465 1.04 13.95 21.73
C SER A 465 1.59 13.50 20.38
N ARG A 466 1.84 12.19 20.24
CA ARG A 466 2.31 11.61 18.98
C ARG A 466 1.26 11.72 17.88
N LYS A 467 -0.03 11.52 18.19
CA LYS A 467 -1.11 11.75 17.21
C LYS A 467 -1.09 13.17 16.65
N LYS A 468 -1.01 14.18 17.52
CA LYS A 468 -0.95 15.60 17.12
C LYS A 468 0.29 15.92 16.28
N GLU A 469 1.43 15.32 16.59
CA GLU A 469 2.65 15.47 15.79
C GLU A 469 2.44 14.97 14.35
N ILE A 470 1.87 13.77 14.21
CA ILE A 470 1.61 13.18 12.89
C ILE A 470 0.53 13.97 12.14
N GLU A 471 -0.57 14.37 12.80
CA GLU A 471 -1.64 15.19 12.20
C GLU A 471 -1.12 16.54 11.68
N LYS A 472 -0.20 17.16 12.42
CA LYS A 472 0.46 18.39 11.98
C LYS A 472 1.25 18.15 10.70
N ALA A 473 2.07 17.09 10.66
CA ALA A 473 2.85 16.72 9.49
C ALA A 473 2.00 16.28 8.28
N LEU A 474 0.77 15.78 8.49
CA LEU A 474 -0.20 15.50 7.41
C LEU A 474 -0.81 16.78 6.79
N SER A 475 -0.73 17.90 7.51
CA SER A 475 -1.33 19.18 7.11
C SER A 475 -0.33 20.15 6.48
N GLU A 476 0.96 19.91 6.68
CA GLU A 476 2.10 20.59 6.03
C GLU A 476 2.36 19.96 4.64
#